data_AF-G1U8S0-F1
#
_entry.id   AF-G1U8S0-F1
#
_cell.length_a   1.000
_cell.length_b   1.000
_cell.length_c   1.000
_cell.angle_alpha   90.00
_cell.angle_beta   90.00
_cell.angle_gamma   90.00
#
_symmetry.space_group_name_H-M   'P 1'
#
loop_
_entity.id
_entity.type
_entity.pdbx_description
1 polymer ?
#
loop_
_entity_poly.entity_id
_entity_poly.type
_entity_poly.pdbx_seq_one_letter_code
_entity_poly.pdbx_strand_id
1 'polypeptide(L)'
;MSPDPTILLCLGLCLGQVIHVQMQAEAWPSPSISAEPGPTVLQGQPVTIVCRSPAGFDNFRLEKEGRMVKNERSASPNQTEVRFQLLATDADAAGQYHCLYYKSGAWSERSGELELAVTPEDVPRASDPGPVSAVPSGLCPVLGPVLAATLCLQPPGPPHPRHPPMLEGAV
;
A
#
# COMPACT_ATOMS: atom_id res chain seq x y z
N MET A 1 6.86 61.78 32.80
CA MET A 1 6.44 61.29 31.47
C MET A 1 5.44 60.18 31.73
N SER A 2 4.15 60.44 31.55
CA SER A 2 3.10 59.43 31.73
C SER A 2 2.96 58.64 30.44
N PRO A 3 2.87 57.29 30.46
CA PRO A 3 2.59 56.53 29.25
C PRO A 3 1.23 56.94 28.69
N ASP A 4 1.17 57.14 27.37
CA ASP A 4 -0.03 57.52 26.66
C ASP A 4 -1.09 56.41 26.76
N PRO A 5 -2.36 56.72 27.07
CA PRO A 5 -3.43 55.72 27.17
C PRO A 5 -3.63 54.92 25.88
N THR A 6 -3.28 55.48 24.73
CA THR A 6 -3.32 54.82 23.42
C THR A 6 -2.27 53.71 23.33
N ILE A 7 -1.08 53.92 23.91
CA ILE A 7 -0.01 52.92 23.94
C ILE A 7 -0.40 51.74 24.84
N LEU A 8 -1.01 52.02 26.00
CA LEU A 8 -1.52 50.98 26.89
C LEU A 8 -2.65 50.16 26.25
N LEU A 9 -3.56 50.82 25.52
CA LEU A 9 -4.63 50.15 24.79
C LEU A 9 -4.09 49.29 23.64
N CYS A 10 -3.16 49.82 22.84
CA CYS A 10 -2.51 49.06 21.77
C CYS A 10 -1.72 47.87 22.31
N LEU A 11 -0.95 48.04 23.39
CA LEU A 11 -0.25 46.92 24.03
C LEU A 11 -1.23 45.89 24.60
N GLY A 12 -2.32 46.33 25.24
CA GLY A 12 -3.38 45.44 25.74
C GLY A 12 -4.09 44.68 24.62
N LEU A 13 -4.38 45.33 23.48
CA LEU A 13 -4.97 44.69 22.31
C LEU A 13 -4.00 43.74 21.62
N CYS A 14 -2.73 44.12 21.43
CA CYS A 14 -1.72 43.25 20.85
C CYS A 14 -1.47 42.02 21.73
N LEU A 15 -1.28 42.19 23.05
CA LEU A 15 -1.12 41.08 23.98
C LEU A 15 -2.40 40.24 24.07
N GLY A 16 -3.58 40.86 24.05
CA GLY A 16 -4.87 40.16 24.07
C GLY A 16 -5.15 39.36 22.80
N GLN A 17 -4.70 39.82 21.63
CA GLN A 17 -4.80 39.08 20.36
C GLN A 17 -3.79 37.94 20.27
N VAL A 18 -2.58 38.12 20.79
CA VAL A 18 -1.56 37.06 20.91
C VAL A 18 -2.08 35.93 21.81
N ILE A 19 -2.73 36.26 22.94
CA ILE A 19 -3.33 35.24 23.84
C ILE A 19 -4.56 34.56 23.20
N HIS A 20 -5.37 35.26 22.40
CA HIS A 20 -6.53 34.67 21.70
C HIS A 20 -6.16 33.73 20.54
N VAL A 21 -5.06 34.00 19.83
CA VAL A 21 -4.62 33.18 18.70
C VAL A 21 -3.86 31.92 19.17
N GLN A 22 -3.40 31.89 20.42
CA GLN A 22 -2.61 30.80 20.98
C GLN A 22 -3.37 29.89 21.95
N MET A 23 -4.65 30.14 22.21
CA MET A 23 -5.49 29.19 22.95
C MET A 23 -5.94 28.05 22.04
N GLN A 24 -5.11 27.01 22.07
CA GLN A 24 -5.47 25.61 21.91
C GLN A 24 -6.36 25.29 20.70
N ALA A 25 -5.71 25.06 19.56
CA ALA A 25 -5.92 23.72 19.01
C ALA A 25 -5.50 22.76 20.13
N GLU A 26 -6.46 22.14 20.79
CA GLU A 26 -6.26 20.81 21.38
C GLU A 26 -5.89 19.91 20.20
N ALA A 27 -4.65 20.06 19.72
CA ALA A 27 -4.20 19.53 18.46
C ALA A 27 -4.02 18.04 18.69
N TRP A 28 -5.08 17.30 18.37
CA TRP A 28 -5.07 15.88 18.13
C TRP A 28 -3.72 15.49 17.52
N PRO A 29 -2.93 14.62 18.19
CA PRO A 29 -1.58 14.34 17.74
C PRO A 29 -1.60 13.85 16.30
N SER A 30 -0.67 14.35 15.48
CA SER A 30 -0.58 13.94 14.08
C SER A 30 -0.51 12.42 13.97
N PRO A 31 -1.29 11.79 13.07
CA PRO A 31 -1.19 10.36 12.84
C PRO A 31 0.17 10.00 12.23
N SER A 32 0.60 8.76 12.39
CA SER A 32 1.73 8.21 11.65
C SER A 32 1.26 7.49 10.38
N ILE A 33 2.15 7.42 9.40
CA ILE A 33 1.92 6.77 8.11
C ILE A 33 3.11 5.87 7.75
N SER A 34 2.84 4.69 7.20
CA SER A 34 3.85 3.78 6.67
C SER A 34 3.28 2.95 5.51
N ALA A 35 4.14 2.34 4.71
CA ALA A 35 3.74 1.37 3.69
C ALA A 35 4.29 -0.02 4.01
N GLU A 36 3.48 -1.05 3.75
CA GLU A 36 3.86 -2.45 3.79
C GLU A 36 3.66 -3.07 2.38
N PRO A 37 4.66 -3.75 1.80
CA PRO A 37 5.95 -4.15 2.40
C PRO A 37 6.98 -3.02 2.53
N GLY A 38 6.76 -1.90 1.85
CA GLY A 38 7.63 -0.73 1.92
C GLY A 38 7.14 0.39 0.99
N PRO A 39 7.86 1.54 0.95
CA PRO A 39 7.51 2.69 0.10
C PRO A 39 7.83 2.48 -1.38
N THR A 40 8.49 1.39 -1.76
CA THR A 40 8.75 1.05 -3.15
C THR A 40 8.22 -0.35 -3.44
N VAL A 41 7.40 -0.47 -4.48
CA VAL A 41 6.74 -1.71 -4.87
C VAL A 41 6.81 -1.92 -6.38
N LEU A 42 6.80 -3.18 -6.81
CA LEU A 42 6.71 -3.51 -8.22
C LEU A 42 5.31 -3.21 -8.76
N GLN A 43 5.24 -2.88 -10.04
CA GLN A 43 4.00 -2.71 -10.78
C GLN A 43 3.11 -3.95 -10.64
N GLY A 44 1.81 -3.73 -10.45
CA GLY A 44 0.83 -4.80 -10.27
C GLY A 44 0.82 -5.46 -8.88
N GLN A 45 1.82 -5.22 -8.03
CA GLN A 45 1.83 -5.75 -6.68
C GLN A 45 0.92 -4.96 -5.73
N PRO A 46 0.32 -5.61 -4.73
CA PRO A 46 -0.45 -4.92 -3.70
C PRO A 46 0.47 -4.17 -2.74
N VAL A 47 0.03 -3.00 -2.28
CA VAL A 47 0.67 -2.25 -1.20
C VAL A 47 -0.38 -1.85 -0.17
N THR A 48 -0.01 -1.91 1.10
CA THR A 48 -0.88 -1.49 2.19
C THR A 48 -0.33 -0.22 2.82
N ILE A 49 -1.07 0.88 2.72
CA ILE A 49 -0.79 2.09 3.49
C ILE A 49 -1.40 1.93 4.88
N VAL A 50 -0.58 2.09 5.91
CA VAL A 50 -0.96 1.91 7.30
C VAL A 50 -0.91 3.25 8.00
N CYS A 51 -2.07 3.70 8.50
CA CYS A 51 -2.21 4.91 9.28
C CYS A 51 -2.44 4.56 10.75
N ARG A 52 -1.79 5.25 11.70
CA ARG A 52 -2.00 5.04 13.14
C ARG A 52 -2.29 6.34 13.89
N SER A 53 -3.20 6.30 14.84
CA SER A 53 -3.59 7.41 15.71
C SER A 53 -3.88 6.91 17.13
N PRO A 54 -4.08 7.81 18.11
CA PRO A 54 -4.77 7.44 19.35
C PRO A 54 -6.16 6.86 19.07
N ALA A 55 -6.66 6.11 20.03
CA ALA A 55 -7.99 5.50 19.96
C ALA A 55 -9.13 6.55 19.96
N GLY A 56 -10.31 6.10 19.54
CA GLY A 56 -11.54 6.90 19.55
C GLY A 56 -11.63 7.94 18.44
N PHE A 57 -10.99 7.70 17.29
CA PHE A 57 -11.30 8.45 16.06
C PHE A 57 -12.65 7.97 15.49
N ASP A 58 -13.32 8.83 14.74
CA ASP A 58 -14.56 8.49 14.03
C ASP A 58 -14.27 8.00 12.60
N ASN A 59 -13.34 8.66 11.92
CA ASN A 59 -12.96 8.37 10.54
C ASN A 59 -11.46 8.58 10.31
N PHE A 60 -10.87 7.79 9.40
CA PHE A 60 -9.58 8.05 8.77
C PHE A 60 -9.77 8.48 7.32
N ARG A 61 -8.87 9.34 6.83
CA ARG A 61 -8.76 9.76 5.45
C ARG A 61 -7.34 9.55 4.96
N LEU A 62 -7.20 8.89 3.82
CA LEU A 62 -5.95 8.81 3.05
C LEU A 62 -6.01 9.84 1.93
N GLU A 63 -5.02 10.73 1.91
CA GLU A 63 -4.81 11.70 0.84
C GLU A 63 -3.61 11.30 -0.02
N LYS A 64 -3.72 11.49 -1.34
CA LYS A 64 -2.63 11.46 -2.30
C LYS A 64 -2.56 12.82 -2.96
N GLU A 65 -1.39 13.47 -2.93
CA GLU A 65 -1.18 14.81 -3.54
C GLU A 65 -2.25 15.83 -3.12
N GLY A 66 -2.61 15.82 -1.83
CA GLY A 66 -3.61 16.71 -1.25
C GLY A 66 -5.07 16.40 -1.61
N ARG A 67 -5.34 15.31 -2.33
CA ARG A 67 -6.70 14.85 -2.66
C ARG A 67 -7.05 13.59 -1.88
N MET A 68 -8.26 13.52 -1.35
CA MET A 68 -8.78 12.30 -0.73
C MET A 68 -8.87 11.17 -1.77
N VAL A 69 -8.24 10.03 -1.48
CA VAL A 69 -8.34 8.82 -2.31
C VAL A 69 -9.13 7.70 -1.63
N LYS A 70 -9.04 7.59 -0.30
CA LYS A 70 -9.80 6.61 0.50
C LYS A 70 -10.18 7.19 1.86
N ASN A 71 -11.23 6.66 2.45
CA ASN A 71 -11.61 6.91 3.84
C ASN A 71 -12.15 5.62 4.47
N GLU A 72 -12.02 5.51 5.78
CA GLU A 72 -12.49 4.35 6.55
C GLU A 72 -13.11 4.85 7.87
N ARG A 73 -14.26 4.31 8.26
CA ARG A 73 -14.85 4.57 9.57
C ARG A 73 -14.19 3.70 10.64
N SER A 74 -14.18 4.21 11.87
CA SER A 74 -13.79 3.39 13.00
C SER A 74 -14.70 2.17 13.15
N ALA A 75 -14.09 0.99 13.24
CA ALA A 75 -14.76 -0.27 13.53
C ALA A 75 -15.04 -0.44 15.03
N SER A 76 -14.28 0.25 15.89
CA SER A 76 -14.46 0.19 17.35
C SER A 76 -13.79 1.38 18.04
N PRO A 77 -14.27 1.81 19.23
CA PRO A 77 -13.66 2.93 19.96
C PRO A 77 -12.19 2.70 20.34
N ASN A 78 -11.73 1.44 20.36
CA ASN A 78 -10.36 1.06 20.71
C ASN A 78 -9.44 0.92 19.49
N GLN A 79 -9.96 1.11 18.27
CA GLN A 79 -9.14 1.04 17.07
C GLN A 79 -8.14 2.19 17.04
N THR A 80 -6.89 1.86 16.71
CA THR A 80 -5.77 2.82 16.61
C THR A 80 -5.07 2.77 15.26
N GLU A 81 -5.45 1.82 14.39
CA GLU A 81 -4.82 1.59 13.09
C GLU A 81 -5.88 1.36 12.02
N VAL A 82 -5.65 1.93 10.83
CA VAL A 82 -6.41 1.67 9.61
C VAL A 82 -5.45 1.28 8.50
N ARG A 83 -5.86 0.31 7.68
CA ARG A 83 -5.05 -0.29 6.63
C ARG A 83 -5.74 -0.13 5.29
N PHE A 84 -5.15 0.67 4.40
CA PHE A 84 -5.66 0.92 3.06
C PHE A 84 -4.87 0.10 2.04
N GLN A 85 -5.50 -0.93 1.48
CA GLN A 85 -4.89 -1.70 0.39
C GLN A 85 -5.04 -0.97 -0.95
N LEU A 86 -3.95 -0.81 -1.68
CA LEU A 86 -3.88 -0.24 -3.02
C LEU A 86 -3.26 -1.26 -3.97
N LEU A 87 -3.58 -1.18 -5.26
CA LEU A 87 -2.87 -1.90 -6.32
C LEU A 87 -1.87 -0.94 -6.96
N ALA A 88 -0.61 -1.35 -7.08
CA ALA A 88 0.46 -0.54 -7.66
C ALA A 88 0.36 -0.49 -9.20
N THR A 89 -0.69 0.15 -9.73
CA THR A 89 -0.83 0.36 -11.17
C THR A 89 0.05 1.54 -11.60
N ASP A 90 1.09 1.22 -12.39
CA ASP A 90 2.06 2.13 -13.03
C ASP A 90 2.16 3.55 -12.39
N ALA A 91 1.49 4.56 -12.95
CA ALA A 91 1.56 5.95 -12.48
C ALA A 91 0.48 6.33 -11.45
N ASP A 92 -0.64 5.62 -11.41
CA ASP A 92 -1.80 6.02 -10.60
C ASP A 92 -1.58 5.77 -9.11
N ALA A 93 -0.74 4.80 -8.75
CA ALA A 93 -0.41 4.53 -7.35
C ALA A 93 0.75 5.38 -6.84
N ALA A 94 1.77 5.67 -7.66
CA ALA A 94 2.96 6.42 -7.24
C ALA A 94 2.61 7.86 -6.83
N GLY A 95 3.21 8.37 -5.74
CA GLY A 95 3.03 9.75 -5.30
C GLY A 95 3.11 9.94 -3.79
N GLN A 96 2.78 11.15 -3.34
CA GLN A 96 2.91 11.58 -1.95
C GLN A 96 1.61 11.36 -1.16
N TYR A 97 1.69 10.59 -0.07
CA TYR A 97 0.55 10.23 0.76
C TYR A 97 0.59 10.85 2.15
N HIS A 98 -0.59 11.20 2.67
CA HIS A 98 -0.80 11.63 4.04
C HIS A 98 -2.06 11.00 4.64
N CYS A 99 -2.04 10.76 5.95
CA CYS A 99 -3.21 10.38 6.72
C CYS A 99 -3.73 11.56 7.54
N LEU A 100 -5.04 11.62 7.72
CA LEU A 100 -5.71 12.47 8.71
C LEU A 100 -6.78 11.62 9.40
N TYR A 101 -7.09 11.93 10.65
CA TYR A 101 -8.25 11.35 11.33
C TYR A 101 -9.20 12.43 11.81
N TYR A 102 -10.48 12.09 11.88
CA TYR A 102 -11.54 12.93 12.41
C TYR A 102 -11.90 12.47 13.80
N LYS A 103 -11.97 13.40 14.75
CA LYS A 103 -12.37 13.12 16.12
C LYS A 103 -13.03 14.35 16.74
N SER A 104 -14.17 14.13 17.38
CA SER A 104 -14.87 15.16 18.18
C SER A 104 -15.14 16.47 17.43
N GLY A 105 -15.51 16.38 16.15
CA GLY A 105 -15.90 17.56 15.36
C GLY A 105 -14.77 18.20 14.54
N ALA A 106 -13.53 17.71 14.65
CA ALA A 106 -12.36 18.29 13.99
C ALA A 106 -11.47 17.25 13.33
N TRP A 107 -10.75 17.67 12.29
CA TRP A 107 -9.67 16.89 11.69
C TRP A 107 -8.36 17.11 12.46
N SER A 108 -7.56 16.05 12.57
CA SER A 108 -6.16 16.16 13.01
C SER A 108 -5.33 16.95 12.01
N GLU A 109 -4.13 17.33 12.43
CA GLU A 109 -3.05 17.67 11.49
C GLU A 109 -2.75 16.51 10.54
N ARG A 110 -2.12 16.82 9.40
CA ARG A 110 -1.61 15.80 8.48
C ARG A 110 -0.52 14.96 9.15
N SER A 111 -0.45 13.69 8.80
CA SER A 111 0.72 12.87 9.09
C SER A 111 1.98 13.45 8.45
N GLY A 112 3.12 12.87 8.82
CA GLY A 112 4.32 12.94 7.99
C GLY A 112 4.06 12.46 6.56
N GLU A 113 5.08 12.61 5.73
CA GLU A 113 5.00 12.29 4.31
C GLU A 113 5.39 10.84 4.02
N LEU A 114 4.62 10.17 3.17
CA LEU A 114 4.99 8.88 2.59
C LEU A 114 5.04 9.00 1.06
N GLU A 115 6.23 8.99 0.49
CA GLU A 115 6.42 8.92 -0.96
C GLU A 115 6.39 7.44 -1.40
N LEU A 116 5.35 7.06 -2.15
CA LEU A 116 5.23 5.73 -2.74
C LEU A 116 5.80 5.75 -4.15
N ALA A 117 6.80 4.91 -4.42
CA ALA A 117 7.37 4.69 -5.73
C ALA A 117 6.91 3.33 -6.31
N VAL A 118 6.60 3.32 -7.62
CA VAL A 118 6.29 2.10 -8.36
C VAL A 118 7.38 1.86 -9.39
N THR A 119 7.99 0.66 -9.35
CA THR A 119 8.98 0.24 -10.34
C THR A 119 8.35 -0.78 -11.29
N PRO A 120 8.74 -0.81 -12.58
CA PRO A 120 8.24 -1.83 -13.50
C PRO A 120 8.53 -3.25 -12.97
N GLU A 121 7.69 -4.23 -13.31
CA GLU A 121 8.04 -5.62 -13.01
C GLU A 121 9.31 -6.00 -13.77
N ASP A 122 10.34 -6.41 -13.02
CA ASP A 122 11.46 -7.15 -13.58
C ASP A 122 10.96 -8.54 -13.94
N VAL A 123 10.27 -8.66 -15.08
CA VAL A 123 10.09 -9.97 -15.71
C VAL A 123 11.47 -10.35 -16.25
N PRO A 124 12.17 -11.35 -15.69
CA PRO A 124 13.29 -11.93 -16.40
C PRO A 124 12.67 -12.49 -17.67
N ARG A 125 12.90 -11.82 -18.81
CA ARG A 125 12.71 -12.48 -20.09
C ARG A 125 13.50 -13.76 -19.96
N ALA A 126 12.80 -14.90 -19.94
CA ALA A 126 13.46 -16.19 -20.00
C ALA A 126 14.43 -16.07 -21.17
N SER A 127 15.72 -15.99 -20.86
CA SER A 127 16.76 -16.12 -21.86
C SER A 127 16.43 -17.43 -22.54
N ASP A 128 16.07 -17.31 -23.81
CA ASP A 128 15.83 -18.37 -24.76
C ASP A 128 16.67 -19.59 -24.34
N PRO A 129 16.09 -20.76 -23.99
CA PRO A 129 16.89 -21.92 -23.72
C PRO A 129 17.67 -22.21 -25.00
N GLY A 130 18.95 -21.84 -24.97
CA GLY A 130 19.86 -22.05 -26.10
C GLY A 130 19.74 -23.49 -26.58
N PRO A 131 20.01 -23.74 -27.87
CA PRO A 131 19.74 -25.04 -28.49
C PRO A 131 20.34 -26.15 -27.63
N VAL A 132 19.47 -26.96 -27.03
CA VAL A 132 19.86 -28.13 -26.28
C VAL A 132 20.68 -29.00 -27.22
N SER A 133 21.99 -29.05 -27.00
CA SER A 133 22.89 -29.92 -27.73
C SER A 133 22.40 -31.34 -27.50
N ALA A 134 21.79 -31.93 -28.53
CA ALA A 134 21.37 -33.32 -28.52
C ALA A 134 22.59 -34.18 -28.21
N VAL A 135 22.66 -34.68 -26.98
CA VAL A 135 23.66 -35.69 -26.60
C VAL A 135 23.24 -36.96 -27.32
N PRO A 136 24.05 -37.53 -28.24
CA PRO A 136 23.68 -38.77 -28.88
C PRO A 136 23.63 -39.86 -27.80
N SER A 137 22.44 -40.40 -27.57
CA SER A 137 22.23 -41.58 -26.72
C SER A 137 22.93 -42.76 -27.38
N GLY A 138 24.17 -43.02 -26.96
CA GLY A 138 24.97 -44.15 -27.38
C GLY A 138 25.19 -45.13 -26.23
N LEU A 139 24.63 -46.33 -26.39
CA LEU A 139 25.08 -47.61 -25.84
C LEU A 139 24.79 -47.86 -24.34
N CYS A 140 23.72 -48.62 -24.07
CA CYS A 140 23.61 -49.43 -22.85
C CYS A 140 24.56 -50.63 -22.98
N PRO A 141 25.56 -50.81 -22.09
CA PRO A 141 26.19 -52.11 -21.93
C PRO A 141 25.21 -52.99 -21.14
N VAL A 142 24.60 -53.95 -21.82
CA VAL A 142 23.92 -55.07 -21.16
C VAL A 142 24.98 -55.97 -20.55
N LEU A 143 25.14 -55.96 -19.23
CA LEU A 143 25.77 -57.07 -18.51
C LEU A 143 25.35 -57.08 -17.04
N GLY A 144 24.53 -58.07 -16.66
CA GLY A 144 24.38 -58.50 -15.26
C GLY A 144 22.95 -58.45 -14.70
N PRO A 145 22.39 -59.59 -14.25
CA PRO A 145 21.04 -59.65 -13.68
C PRO A 145 21.05 -59.30 -12.19
N VAL A 146 19.90 -58.85 -11.66
CA VAL A 146 19.29 -59.24 -10.36
C VAL A 146 18.35 -58.13 -9.84
N LEU A 147 17.08 -58.53 -9.68
CA LEU A 147 15.99 -58.01 -8.84
C LEU A 147 16.01 -56.54 -8.38
N ALA A 148 15.07 -55.75 -8.93
CA ALA A 148 14.03 -55.12 -8.13
C ALA A 148 12.88 -54.67 -9.06
N ALA A 149 11.79 -55.42 -9.04
CA ALA A 149 10.53 -54.97 -9.60
C ALA A 149 9.95 -53.89 -8.67
N THR A 150 10.11 -52.62 -9.04
CA THR A 150 9.32 -51.54 -8.45
C THR A 150 8.57 -50.87 -9.60
N LEU A 151 7.28 -51.16 -9.65
CA LEU A 151 6.30 -50.59 -10.56
C LEU A 151 6.33 -49.06 -10.42
N CYS A 152 6.83 -48.34 -11.43
CA CYS A 152 6.61 -46.88 -11.52
C CYS A 152 5.13 -46.65 -11.84
N LEU A 153 4.27 -46.65 -10.81
CA LEU A 153 2.93 -46.09 -10.92
C LEU A 153 3.09 -44.57 -11.07
N GLN A 154 3.13 -44.08 -12.32
CA GLN A 154 2.98 -42.66 -12.58
C GLN A 154 1.60 -42.20 -12.07
N PRO A 155 1.53 -41.11 -11.28
CA PRO A 155 0.26 -40.55 -10.87
C PRO A 155 -0.49 -40.00 -12.10
N PRO A 156 -1.83 -40.07 -12.14
CA PRO A 156 -2.61 -39.53 -13.25
C PRO A 156 -2.42 -38.01 -13.32
N GLY A 157 -2.04 -37.51 -14.51
CA GLY A 157 -1.89 -36.08 -14.77
C GLY A 157 -3.23 -35.32 -14.65
N PRO A 158 -3.20 -34.00 -14.41
CA PRO A 158 -4.41 -33.20 -14.28
C PRO A 158 -5.20 -33.14 -15.61
N PRO A 159 -6.53 -33.04 -15.56
CA PRO A 159 -7.35 -32.96 -16.76
C PRO A 159 -7.09 -31.66 -17.53
N HIS A 160 -6.94 -31.77 -18.85
CA HIS A 160 -6.82 -30.62 -19.75
C HIS A 160 -8.09 -29.74 -19.70
N PRO A 161 -7.95 -28.40 -19.73
CA PRO A 161 -9.09 -27.51 -19.90
C PRO A 161 -9.70 -27.71 -21.30
N ARG A 162 -10.97 -28.09 -21.35
CA ARG A 162 -11.75 -28.10 -22.60
C ARG A 162 -12.04 -26.66 -23.00
N HIS A 163 -11.57 -26.26 -24.18
CA HIS A 163 -12.05 -25.04 -24.82
C HIS A 163 -13.56 -25.17 -25.13
N PRO A 164 -14.38 -24.14 -24.85
CA PRO A 164 -15.76 -24.10 -25.32
C PRO A 164 -15.80 -23.94 -26.86
N PRO A 165 -16.78 -24.53 -27.55
CA PRO A 165 -16.97 -24.28 -28.98
C PRO A 165 -17.38 -22.81 -29.20
N MET A 166 -16.71 -22.18 -30.16
CA MET A 166 -17.09 -20.88 -30.70
C MET A 166 -18.52 -20.98 -31.25
N LEU A 167 -19.43 -20.17 -30.73
CA LEU A 167 -20.78 -20.05 -31.27
C LEU A 167 -20.66 -19.33 -32.63
N GLU A 168 -20.76 -20.10 -33.70
CA GLU A 168 -20.84 -19.59 -35.06
C GLU A 168 -22.16 -18.83 -35.24
N GLY A 169 -22.11 -17.73 -36.01
CA GLY A 169 -23.16 -16.75 -36.11
C GLY A 169 -24.49 -17.28 -36.67
N ALA A 170 -25.57 -16.62 -36.26
CA ALA A 170 -26.86 -16.70 -36.90
C ALA A 170 -27.42 -15.29 -37.09
N VAL A 171 -27.47 -14.91 -38.38
CA VAL A 171 -28.35 -13.96 -39.10
C VAL A 171 -28.54 -12.55 -38.52
#